data_AF-A0A951QME8-F1
#
_entry.id   AF-A0A951QME8-F1
#
_cell.length_a   1.000
_cell.length_b   1.000
_cell.length_c   1.000
_cell.angle_alpha   90.00
_cell.angle_beta   90.00
_cell.angle_gamma   90.00
#
_symmetry.space_group_name_H-M   'P 1'
#
loop_
_entity.id
_entity.type
_entity.pdbx_description
1 polymer ?
#
loop_
_entity_poly.entity_id
_entity_poly.type
_entity_poly.pdbx_seq_one_letter_code
_entity_poly.pdbx_strand_id
1 'polypeptide(L)'
;MSNHLKSFALASLVFSLTCSVGLAASDVVVKHTLAQTATSSDGKADADKLFQDGVQQFRRGEYPKALQTYQRVLEIRRKLGDKLGEAATLNNIGEAY
;
A
#
# COMPACT_ATOMS: atom_id res chain seq x y z
N MET A 1 -18.70 39.25 4.70
CA MET A 1 -18.74 37.88 4.15
C MET A 1 -18.02 37.86 2.79
N SER A 2 -16.70 38.06 2.76
CA SER A 2 -15.96 38.14 1.49
C SER A 2 -14.45 37.86 1.65
N ASN A 3 -14.06 36.89 2.49
CA ASN A 3 -12.63 36.64 2.80
C ASN A 3 -12.11 35.27 2.35
N HIS A 4 -12.90 34.43 1.67
CA HIS A 4 -12.41 33.16 1.12
C HIS A 4 -11.90 33.23 -0.32
N LEU A 5 -12.19 34.32 -1.06
CA LEU A 5 -11.81 34.42 -2.48
C LEU A 5 -10.39 34.98 -2.70
N LYS A 6 -9.84 35.72 -1.74
CA LYS A 6 -8.48 36.33 -1.86
C LYS A 6 -7.36 35.36 -1.53
N SER A 7 -7.62 34.34 -0.70
CA SER A 7 -6.62 33.32 -0.31
C SER A 7 -6.23 32.41 -1.48
N PHE A 8 -7.16 32.15 -2.40
CA PHE A 8 -6.91 31.31 -3.58
C PHE A 8 -6.03 31.99 -4.64
N ALA A 9 -6.09 33.33 -4.75
CA ALA A 9 -5.30 34.08 -5.72
C ALA A 9 -3.81 34.14 -5.37
N LEU A 10 -3.46 34.17 -4.07
CA LEU A 10 -2.06 34.19 -3.62
C LEU A 10 -1.34 32.85 -3.85
N ALA A 11 -2.05 31.73 -3.80
CA ALA A 11 -1.45 30.41 -3.99
C ALA A 11 -0.99 30.15 -5.44
N SER A 12 -1.64 30.79 -6.42
CA SER A 12 -1.28 30.61 -7.85
C SER A 12 -0.01 31.38 -8.24
N LEU A 13 0.32 32.46 -7.53
CA LEU A 13 1.50 33.28 -7.84
C LEU A 13 2.81 32.65 -7.32
N VAL A 14 2.77 31.85 -6.26
CA VAL A 14 3.96 31.17 -5.71
C VAL A 14 4.40 30.00 -6.63
N PHE A 15 3.47 29.46 -7.42
CA PHE A 15 3.75 28.34 -8.33
C PHE A 15 4.57 28.76 -9.57
N SER A 16 4.57 30.04 -9.95
CA SER A 16 5.38 30.52 -11.08
C SER A 16 6.83 30.86 -10.70
N LEU A 17 7.14 31.03 -9.40
CA LEU A 17 8.45 31.48 -8.94
C LEU A 17 9.47 30.34 -8.73
N THR A 18 9.09 29.07 -8.93
CA THR A 18 10.02 27.93 -8.80
C THR A 18 10.69 27.50 -10.11
N CYS A 19 10.65 28.32 -11.17
CA CYS A 19 11.22 27.97 -12.47
C CYS A 19 12.70 28.38 -12.68
N SER A 20 13.36 29.04 -11.72
CA SER A 20 14.67 29.68 -11.98
C SER A 20 15.85 29.16 -11.16
N VAL A 21 15.73 28.06 -10.42
CA VAL A 21 16.87 27.49 -9.68
C VAL A 21 17.15 26.08 -10.18
N GLY A 22 17.91 26.01 -11.26
CA GLY A 22 18.64 24.80 -11.62
C GLY A 22 19.87 24.68 -10.71
N LEU A 23 19.81 23.79 -9.72
CA LEU A 23 21.00 23.33 -9.01
C LEU A 23 20.89 21.82 -8.71
N ALA A 24 21.71 21.06 -9.45
CA ALA A 24 22.28 19.76 -9.11
C ALA A 24 21.34 18.55 -8.86
N ALA A 25 20.97 17.87 -9.96
CA ALA A 25 21.18 16.43 -10.15
C ALA A 25 20.86 15.43 -9.01
N SER A 26 19.76 15.61 -8.26
CA SER A 26 19.29 14.60 -7.28
C SER A 26 17.78 14.26 -7.38
N ASP A 27 17.01 14.93 -8.24
CA ASP A 27 15.54 15.00 -8.09
C ASP A 27 14.71 13.99 -8.91
N VAL A 28 15.31 13.12 -9.73
CA VAL A 28 14.54 12.08 -10.45
C VAL A 28 14.09 10.94 -9.52
N VAL A 29 14.81 10.69 -8.43
CA VAL A 29 14.49 9.58 -7.51
C VAL A 29 13.33 9.92 -6.56
N VAL A 30 13.05 11.19 -6.27
CA VAL A 30 12.12 11.59 -5.19
C VAL A 30 10.66 11.73 -5.67
N LYS A 31 10.41 12.12 -6.93
CA LYS A 31 9.03 12.19 -7.44
C LYS A 31 8.43 10.83 -7.82
N HIS A 32 9.26 9.86 -8.19
CA HIS A 32 8.79 8.49 -8.45
C HIS A 32 8.58 7.67 -7.16
N THR A 33 9.15 8.08 -6.03
CA THR A 33 9.05 7.34 -4.75
C THR A 33 7.82 7.69 -3.93
N LEU A 34 7.29 8.92 -3.98
CA LEU A 34 6.14 9.32 -3.16
C LEU A 34 4.78 8.82 -3.70
N ALA A 35 4.67 8.50 -4.99
CA ALA A 35 3.47 7.91 -5.57
C ALA A 35 3.37 6.39 -5.36
N GLN A 36 4.50 5.71 -5.10
CA GLN A 36 4.56 4.26 -4.91
C GLN A 36 4.47 3.82 -3.44
N THR A 37 4.74 4.69 -2.47
CA THR A 37 4.66 4.35 -1.05
C THR A 37 3.26 4.48 -0.45
N ALA A 38 2.40 5.33 -1.00
CA ALA A 38 1.05 5.56 -0.44
C ALA A 38 0.05 4.46 -0.82
N THR A 39 0.12 3.92 -2.04
CA THR A 39 -0.79 2.86 -2.52
C THR A 39 -0.37 1.46 -2.08
N SER A 40 0.91 1.27 -1.73
CA SER A 40 1.47 -0.01 -1.26
C SER A 40 1.12 -0.33 0.20
N SER A 41 0.92 0.68 1.05
CA SER A 41 0.70 0.48 2.48
C SER A 41 -0.72 -0.05 2.80
N ASP A 42 -1.72 0.43 2.06
CA ASP A 42 -3.12 0.09 2.30
C ASP A 42 -3.41 -1.36 1.91
N GLY A 43 -2.94 -1.79 0.73
CA GLY A 43 -3.08 -3.18 0.29
C GLY A 43 -2.34 -4.18 1.20
N LYS A 44 -1.22 -3.75 1.81
CA LYS A 44 -0.46 -4.59 2.74
C LYS A 44 -1.21 -4.75 4.07
N ALA A 45 -1.75 -3.67 4.62
CA ALA A 45 -2.56 -3.71 5.84
C ALA A 45 -3.80 -4.59 5.66
N ASP A 46 -4.45 -4.53 4.49
CA ASP A 46 -5.60 -5.37 4.18
C ASP A 46 -5.22 -6.85 4.05
N ALA A 47 -4.08 -7.15 3.41
CA ALA A 47 -3.56 -8.52 3.32
C ALA A 47 -3.24 -9.10 4.71
N ASP A 48 -2.67 -8.30 5.60
CA ASP A 48 -2.31 -8.75 6.95
C ASP A 48 -3.54 -9.01 7.81
N LYS A 49 -4.59 -8.18 7.70
CA LYS A 49 -5.89 -8.46 8.36
C LYS A 49 -6.50 -9.77 7.87
N LEU A 50 -6.58 -9.95 6.55
CA LEU A 50 -7.08 -11.18 5.94
C LEU A 50 -6.25 -12.41 6.35
N PHE A 51 -4.93 -12.25 6.48
CA PHE A 51 -4.07 -13.31 6.96
C PHE A 51 -4.40 -13.73 8.39
N GLN A 52 -4.62 -12.76 9.29
CA GLN A 52 -5.06 -13.04 10.65
C GLN A 52 -6.42 -13.75 10.67
N ASP A 53 -7.36 -13.33 9.83
CA ASP A 53 -8.67 -14.01 9.71
C ASP A 53 -8.52 -15.46 9.27
N GLY A 54 -7.64 -15.73 8.29
CA GLY A 54 -7.30 -17.09 7.85
C GLY A 54 -6.74 -17.94 9.00
N VAL A 55 -5.84 -17.37 9.82
CA VAL A 55 -5.31 -18.03 11.02
C VAL A 55 -6.41 -18.32 12.04
N GLN A 56 -7.36 -17.41 12.23
CA GLN A 56 -8.50 -17.65 13.12
C GLN A 56 -9.43 -18.74 12.60
N GLN A 57 -9.62 -18.84 11.29
CA GLN A 57 -10.42 -19.90 10.67
C GLN A 57 -9.73 -21.25 10.82
N PHE A 58 -8.42 -21.31 10.57
CA PHE A 58 -7.60 -22.51 10.78
C PHE A 58 -7.70 -23.00 12.22
N ARG A 59 -7.56 -22.10 13.20
CA ARG A 59 -7.70 -22.43 14.64
C ARG A 59 -9.09 -22.95 15.03
N ARG A 60 -10.13 -22.59 14.28
CA ARG A 60 -11.51 -23.10 14.47
C ARG A 60 -11.77 -24.43 13.75
N GLY A 61 -10.79 -24.96 13.01
CA GLY A 61 -10.97 -26.14 12.17
C GLY A 61 -11.72 -25.86 10.86
N GLU A 62 -11.94 -24.59 10.50
CA GLU A 62 -12.59 -24.18 9.24
C GLU A 62 -11.57 -24.23 8.08
N TYR A 63 -10.86 -25.35 7.89
CA TYR A 63 -9.74 -25.47 6.94
C TYR A 63 -10.09 -25.06 5.50
N PRO A 64 -11.24 -25.46 4.90
CA PRO A 64 -11.59 -25.03 3.54
C PRO A 64 -11.72 -23.52 3.38
N LYS A 65 -12.22 -22.84 4.43
CA LYS A 65 -12.38 -21.40 4.46
C LYS A 65 -11.05 -20.68 4.69
N ALA A 66 -10.22 -21.24 5.58
CA ALA A 66 -8.86 -20.75 5.82
C ALA A 66 -8.04 -20.79 4.52
N LEU A 67 -8.14 -21.89 3.76
CA LEU A 67 -7.49 -22.04 2.46
C LEU A 67 -7.93 -20.98 1.45
N GLN A 68 -9.24 -20.73 1.30
CA GLN A 68 -9.72 -19.63 0.44
C GLN A 68 -9.20 -18.26 0.90
N THR A 69 -9.19 -18.02 2.20
CA THR A 69 -8.70 -16.76 2.77
C THR A 69 -7.20 -16.59 2.49
N TYR A 70 -6.39 -17.61 2.72
CA TYR A 70 -4.96 -17.59 2.41
C TYR A 70 -4.68 -17.42 0.92
N GLN A 71 -5.47 -18.02 0.03
CA GLN A 71 -5.34 -17.81 -1.42
C GLN A 71 -5.54 -16.34 -1.81
N ARG A 72 -6.54 -15.65 -1.24
CA ARG A 72 -6.73 -14.20 -1.46
C ARG A 72 -5.55 -13.38 -0.94
N VAL A 73 -5.05 -13.70 0.25
CA VAL A 73 -3.85 -13.04 0.80
C VAL A 73 -2.66 -13.22 -0.12
N LEU A 74 -2.48 -14.42 -0.68
CA LEU A 74 -1.38 -14.74 -1.60
C LEU A 74 -1.44 -13.87 -2.85
N GLU A 75 -2.61 -13.69 -3.45
CA GLU A 75 -2.80 -12.82 -4.61
C GLU A 75 -2.43 -11.36 -4.30
N ILE A 76 -2.87 -10.84 -3.16
CA ILE A 76 -2.57 -9.46 -2.76
C ILE A 76 -1.06 -9.30 -2.52
N ARG A 77 -0.45 -10.20 -1.74
CA ARG A 77 0.98 -10.17 -1.45
C ARG A 77 1.83 -10.29 -2.71
N ARG A 78 1.41 -11.09 -3.70
CA ARG A 78 2.03 -11.14 -5.04
C ARG A 78 1.92 -9.82 -5.79
N LYS A 79 0.74 -9.21 -5.82
CA LYS A 79 0.52 -7.89 -6.46
C LYS A 79 1.38 -6.79 -5.82
N LEU A 80 1.60 -6.87 -4.52
CA LEU A 80 2.44 -5.95 -3.76
C LEU A 80 3.94 -6.26 -3.82
N GLY A 81 4.33 -7.41 -4.38
CA GLY A 81 5.71 -7.87 -4.37
C GLY A 81 6.23 -8.28 -2.99
N ASP A 82 5.36 -8.54 -2.02
CA ASP A 82 5.74 -8.96 -0.66
C ASP A 82 6.11 -10.45 -0.62
N LYS A 83 7.38 -10.73 -0.88
CA LYS A 83 7.92 -12.09 -0.92
C LYS A 83 7.95 -12.79 0.43
N LEU A 84 8.17 -12.04 1.52
CA LEU A 84 8.19 -12.61 2.86
C LEU A 84 6.77 -13.02 3.28
N GLY A 85 5.80 -12.14 3.03
CA GLY A 85 4.41 -12.46 3.26
C GLY A 85 3.92 -13.61 2.36
N GLU A 86 4.36 -13.66 1.09
CA GLU A 86 4.02 -14.77 0.17
C GLU A 86 4.44 -16.12 0.76
N ALA A 87 5.69 -16.23 1.23
CA ALA A 87 6.22 -17.45 1.84
C ALA A 87 5.46 -17.83 3.13
N ALA A 88 5.17 -16.86 3.99
CA ALA A 88 4.39 -17.10 5.21
C ALA A 88 2.98 -17.62 4.89
N THR A 89 2.32 -17.05 3.88
CA THR A 89 1.00 -17.52 3.42
C THR A 89 1.06 -18.95 2.89
N LEU A 90 2.06 -19.27 2.08
CA LEU A 90 2.23 -20.63 1.54
C LEU A 90 2.48 -21.67 2.64
N ASN A 91 3.24 -21.32 3.68
CA ASN A 91 3.44 -22.21 4.82
C ASN A 91 2.12 -22.53 5.52
N ASN A 92 1.26 -21.53 5.73
CA ASN A 92 -0.05 -21.73 6.37
C ASN A 92 -1.02 -22.51 5.47
N ILE A 93 -0.93 -22.35 4.15
CA ILE A 93 -1.68 -23.20 3.20
C ILE A 93 -1.22 -24.65 3.34
N GLY A 94 0.09 -24.89 3.43
CA GLY A 94 0.66 -26.22 3.64
C GLY A 94 0.25 -26.85 4.97
N GLU A 95 0.15 -26.07 6.06
CA GLU A 95 -0.35 -26.56 7.34
C GLU A 95 -1.85 -26.89 7.33
N ALA A 96 -2.62 -26.27 6.43
CA ALA A 96 -4.06 -26.48 6.29
C ALA A 96 -4.45 -27.64 5.36
N TYR A 97 -3.49 -28.25 4.65
CA TYR A 97 -3.67 -29.44 3.83
C TYR A 97 -3.24 -30.70 4.58
#